data_AF-A0A925G3A6-F1
#
_entry.id   AF-A0A925G3A6-F1
#
_cell.length_a   1.000
_cell.length_b   1.000
_cell.length_c   1.000
_cell.angle_alpha   90.00
_cell.angle_beta   90.00
_cell.angle_gamma   90.00
#
_symmetry.space_group_name_H-M   'P 1'
#
loop_
_entity.id
_entity.type
_entity.pdbx_description
1 polymer ?
#
loop_
_entity_poly.entity_id
_entity_poly.type
_entity_poly.pdbx_seq_one_letter_code
_entity_poly.pdbx_strand_id
1 'polypeptide(L)'
;MSFLGLFRRKKVEDEAARRARLLRAGRISEGSILDITCDDAGIATQIFFTYNINGVDYESSQTLDSVQRERQQDYAPGASVTVRYDPHRPGNSVVV
;
A
#
# COMPACT_ATOMS: atom_id res chain seq x y z
N MET A 1 0.40 -35.88 20.66
CA MET A 1 -0.13 -34.93 19.66
C MET A 1 0.26 -33.52 20.12
N SER A 2 1.26 -32.92 19.48
CA SER A 2 1.93 -31.69 19.98
C SER A 2 1.11 -30.44 19.65
N PHE A 3 0.71 -29.70 20.68
CA PHE A 3 -0.09 -28.47 20.63
C PHE A 3 0.76 -27.18 20.42
N LEU A 4 2.02 -27.29 19.98
CA LEU A 4 3.00 -26.19 20.04
C LEU A 4 3.33 -25.54 18.67
N GLY A 5 2.40 -25.51 17.73
CA GLY A 5 2.57 -24.79 16.45
C GLY A 5 2.47 -23.26 16.54
N LEU A 6 2.37 -22.67 17.74
CA LEU A 6 1.85 -21.31 17.96
C LEU A 6 2.86 -20.16 17.79
N PHE A 7 4.07 -20.40 17.29
CA PHE A 7 5.00 -19.33 16.97
C PHE A 7 5.47 -19.42 15.53
N ARG A 8 4.53 -19.19 14.60
CA ARG A 8 4.87 -18.82 13.23
C ARG A 8 5.59 -17.47 13.28
N ARG A 9 6.92 -17.52 13.35
CA ARG A 9 7.82 -16.37 13.20
C ARG A 9 7.30 -15.58 12.00
N LYS A 10 6.79 -14.36 12.25
CA LYS A 10 6.39 -13.42 11.19
C LYS A 10 7.67 -13.17 10.40
N LYS A 11 7.86 -13.90 9.29
CA LYS A 11 8.94 -13.58 8.35
C LYS A 11 8.72 -12.11 8.03
N VAL A 12 9.71 -11.28 8.33
CA VAL A 12 9.81 -9.95 7.77
C VAL A 12 9.93 -10.20 6.28
N GLU A 13 8.79 -10.24 5.59
CA GLU A 13 8.77 -10.34 4.14
C GLU A 13 9.43 -9.06 3.64
N ASP A 14 10.39 -9.22 2.73
CA ASP A 14 10.99 -8.11 2.04
C ASP A 14 9.88 -7.29 1.38
N GLU A 15 9.81 -6.00 1.71
CA GLU A 15 8.81 -5.08 1.20
C GLU A 15 8.84 -5.02 -0.33
N ALA A 16 10.03 -5.16 -0.94
CA ALA A 16 10.18 -5.25 -2.39
C ALA A 16 9.54 -6.53 -2.95
N ALA A 17 9.74 -7.67 -2.27
CA ALA A 17 9.12 -8.94 -2.67
C ALA A 17 7.60 -8.91 -2.50
N ARG A 18 7.09 -8.29 -1.43
CA ARG A 18 5.65 -8.07 -1.20
C ARG A 18 5.05 -7.24 -2.33
N ARG A 19 5.66 -6.10 -2.65
CA ARG A 19 5.22 -5.22 -3.76
C ARG A 19 5.26 -5.95 -5.10
N ALA A 20 6.35 -6.63 -5.43
CA ALA A 20 6.46 -7.38 -6.67
C ALA A 20 5.36 -8.44 -6.82
N ARG A 21 5.01 -9.13 -5.73
CA ARG A 21 3.90 -10.09 -5.71
C ARG A 21 2.56 -9.42 -5.97
N LEU A 22 2.29 -8.29 -5.32
CA LEU A 22 1.05 -7.52 -5.53
C LEU A 22 0.94 -6.97 -6.96
N LEU A 23 2.03 -6.42 -7.50
CA LEU A 23 2.05 -5.91 -8.86
C LEU A 23 1.79 -7.00 -9.91
N ARG A 24 2.24 -8.24 -9.64
CA ARG A 24 2.04 -9.38 -10.52
C ARG A 24 0.65 -10.01 -10.43
N ALA A 25 0.09 -10.16 -9.23
CA ALA A 25 -1.09 -11.01 -8.99
C ALA A 25 -2.24 -10.32 -8.22
N GLY A 26 -2.06 -9.08 -7.79
CA GLY A 26 -3.08 -8.32 -7.09
C GLY A 26 -4.22 -7.89 -8.01
N ARG A 27 -5.42 -7.76 -7.43
CA ARG A 27 -6.58 -7.13 -8.09
C ARG A 27 -6.45 -5.63 -8.03
N ILE A 28 -7.08 -4.95 -8.99
CA ILE A 28 -7.07 -3.51 -9.10
C ILE A 28 -8.39 -2.95 -8.55
N SER A 29 -8.30 -1.87 -7.78
CA SER A 29 -9.42 -1.00 -7.43
C SER A 29 -9.02 0.46 -7.63
N GLU A 30 -10.00 1.32 -7.69
CA GLU A 30 -9.79 2.76 -7.58
C GLU A 30 -9.73 3.17 -6.11
N GLY A 31 -8.91 4.16 -5.82
CA GLY A 31 -8.76 4.75 -4.51
C GLY A 31 -8.50 6.25 -4.61
N SER A 32 -8.41 6.90 -3.46
CA SER A 32 -8.06 8.31 -3.35
C SER A 32 -6.99 8.54 -2.30
N ILE A 33 -6.13 9.53 -2.54
CA ILE A 33 -5.18 9.98 -1.52
C ILE A 33 -5.93 10.74 -0.43
N LEU A 34 -5.72 10.34 0.81
CA LEU A 34 -6.20 11.02 2.00
C LEU A 34 -5.24 12.12 2.43
N ASP A 35 -3.96 11.78 2.56
CA ASP A 35 -2.95 12.68 3.07
C ASP A 35 -1.54 12.28 2.62
N ILE A 36 -0.58 13.19 2.77
CA ILE A 36 0.81 13.00 2.40
C ILE A 36 1.74 13.57 3.49
N THR A 37 2.76 12.80 3.84
CA THR A 37 3.84 13.28 4.71
C THR A 37 5.05 13.63 3.86
N CYS A 38 5.57 14.84 4.04
CA CYS A 38 6.79 15.30 3.39
C CYS A 38 7.96 15.34 4.39
N ASP A 39 9.19 15.27 3.87
CA ASP A 39 10.40 15.56 4.64
C ASP A 39 10.65 17.08 4.78
N ASP A 40 11.74 17.44 5.45
CA ASP A 40 12.13 18.84 5.69
C ASP A 40 12.40 19.63 4.39
N ALA A 41 12.66 18.93 3.28
CA ALA A 41 12.85 19.53 1.95
C ALA A 41 11.54 19.66 1.16
N GLY A 42 10.41 19.24 1.74
CA GLY A 42 9.11 19.24 1.09
C GLY A 42 8.90 18.09 0.09
N ILE A 43 9.76 17.05 0.14
CA ILE A 43 9.63 15.87 -0.71
C ILE A 43 8.72 14.86 -0.01
N ALA A 44 7.69 14.39 -0.72
CA ALA A 44 6.79 13.36 -0.23
C ALA A 44 7.54 12.07 0.13
N THR A 45 7.33 11.58 1.35
CA THR A 45 7.96 10.35 1.85
C THR A 45 6.95 9.24 2.04
N GLN A 46 5.74 9.57 2.45
CA GLN A 46 4.68 8.60 2.73
C GLN A 46 3.33 9.16 2.30
N ILE A 47 2.51 8.31 1.70
CA ILE A 47 1.12 8.61 1.31
C ILE A 47 0.17 7.79 2.17
N PHE A 48 -0.99 8.37 2.44
CA PHE A 48 -2.14 7.71 3.05
C PHE A 48 -3.27 7.72 2.04
N PHE A 49 -3.92 6.58 1.84
CA PHE A 49 -4.92 6.43 0.80
C PHE A 49 -6.05 5.50 1.24
N THR A 50 -7.21 5.72 0.65
CA THR A 50 -8.40 4.87 0.83
C THR A 50 -8.79 4.20 -0.47
N TYR A 51 -9.42 3.04 -0.37
CA TYR A 51 -9.99 2.31 -1.50
C TYR A 51 -11.16 1.45 -1.02
N ASN A 52 -12.18 1.32 -1.86
CA ASN A 52 -13.36 0.52 -1.55
C ASN A 52 -13.27 -0.87 -2.19
N ILE A 53 -13.66 -1.88 -1.43
CA ILE A 53 -13.83 -3.25 -1.93
C ILE A 53 -15.18 -3.77 -1.43
N ASN A 54 -16.12 -4.00 -2.35
CA ASN A 54 -17.45 -4.55 -2.05
C ASN A 54 -18.18 -3.80 -0.92
N GLY A 55 -18.07 -2.46 -0.89
CA GLY A 55 -18.73 -1.62 0.13
C GLY A 55 -17.96 -1.50 1.44
N VAL A 56 -16.75 -2.07 1.54
CA VAL A 56 -15.85 -1.88 2.69
C VAL A 56 -14.73 -0.94 2.30
N ASP A 57 -14.60 0.16 3.05
CA ASP A 57 -13.51 1.11 2.90
C ASP A 57 -12.27 0.61 3.66
N TYR A 58 -11.15 0.60 2.95
CA TYR A 58 -9.85 0.26 3.49
C TYR A 58 -8.96 1.48 3.43
N GLU A 59 -8.31 1.78 4.54
CA GLU A 59 -7.27 2.80 4.62
C GLU A 59 -5.91 2.14 4.78
N SER A 60 -4.92 2.67 4.07
CA SER A 60 -3.54 2.18 4.17
C SER A 60 -2.54 3.30 3.95
N SER A 61 -1.27 3.00 4.20
CA SER A 61 -0.17 3.91 3.94
C SER A 61 0.98 3.23 3.23
N GLN A 62 1.70 4.01 2.45
CA GLN A 62 2.82 3.53 1.64
C GLN A 62 3.96 4.55 1.65
N THR A 63 5.16 4.07 1.92
CA THR A 63 6.39 4.84 1.66
C THR A 63 6.65 4.92 0.17
N LEU A 64 6.90 6.14 -0.33
CA LEU A 64 7.22 6.37 -1.73
C LEU A 64 8.68 5.97 -2.02
N ASP A 65 8.86 5.18 -3.08
CA ASP A 65 10.18 4.91 -3.65
C ASP A 65 10.69 6.13 -4.45
N SER A 66 11.95 6.09 -4.88
CA SER A 66 12.59 7.23 -5.56
C SER A 66 11.84 7.66 -6.84
N VAL A 67 11.29 6.72 -7.60
CA VAL A 67 10.56 7.02 -8.84
C VAL A 67 9.20 7.65 -8.52
N GLN A 68 8.52 7.17 -7.49
CA GLN A 68 7.27 7.76 -7.03
C GLN A 68 7.47 9.18 -6.46
N ARG A 69 8.61 9.44 -5.81
CA ARG A 69 8.94 10.79 -5.28
C ARG A 69 9.12 11.83 -6.39
N GLU A 70 9.67 11.44 -7.54
CA GLU A 70 9.75 12.32 -8.72
C GLU A 70 8.36 12.72 -9.25
N ARG A 71 7.33 11.94 -8.92
CA ARG A 71 5.93 12.14 -9.33
C ARG A 71 5.03 12.53 -8.15
N GLN A 72 5.59 13.13 -7.10
CA GLN A 72 4.83 13.44 -5.88
C GLN A 72 3.56 14.28 -6.10
N GLN A 73 3.51 15.10 -7.16
CA GLN A 73 2.32 15.87 -7.54
C GLN A 73 1.10 15.00 -7.88
N ASP A 74 1.32 13.75 -8.32
CA ASP A 74 0.25 12.80 -8.64
C ASP A 74 -0.42 12.27 -7.36
N TYR A 75 0.20 12.49 -6.19
CA TYR A 75 -0.26 12.02 -4.89
C TYR A 75 -0.76 13.16 -3.99
N ALA A 76 -1.20 14.28 -4.55
CA ALA A 76 -1.84 15.33 -3.76
C ALA A 76 -3.12 14.79 -3.06
N PRO A 77 -3.47 15.26 -1.85
CA PRO A 77 -4.73 14.89 -1.19
C PRO A 77 -5.94 15.09 -2.10
N GLY A 78 -6.80 14.09 -2.19
CA GLY A 78 -7.94 14.03 -3.11
C GLY A 78 -7.63 13.49 -4.51
N ALA A 79 -6.36 13.28 -4.87
CA ALA A 79 -6.01 12.66 -6.15
C ALA A 79 -6.54 11.23 -6.24
N SER A 80 -7.08 10.89 -7.41
CA SER A 80 -7.52 9.52 -7.70
C SER A 80 -6.31 8.65 -8.05
N VAL A 81 -6.22 7.48 -7.44
CA VAL A 81 -5.10 6.55 -7.60
C VAL A 81 -5.58 5.15 -7.90
N THR A 82 -4.72 4.39 -8.58
CA THR A 82 -4.96 2.97 -8.82
C THR A 82 -4.32 2.17 -7.69
N VAL A 83 -5.14 1.39 -6.97
CA VAL A 83 -4.68 0.55 -5.86
C VAL A 83 -4.69 -0.90 -6.31
N ARG A 84 -3.55 -1.57 -6.16
CA ARG A 84 -3.45 -3.03 -6.25
C ARG A 84 -3.50 -3.67 -4.88
N TYR A 85 -4.33 -4.69 -4.71
CA TYR A 85 -4.53 -5.38 -3.44
C TYR A 85 -4.58 -6.90 -3.58
N ASP A 86 -4.30 -7.63 -2.49
CA ASP A 86 -4.49 -9.08 -2.42
C ASP A 86 -5.96 -9.40 -2.10
N PRO A 87 -6.72 -10.08 -2.98
CA PRO A 87 -8.13 -10.39 -2.71
C PRO A 87 -8.35 -11.33 -1.52
N HIS A 88 -7.34 -12.09 -1.10
CA HIS A 88 -7.42 -12.93 0.10
C HIS A 88 -7.03 -12.18 1.38
N ARG A 89 -6.36 -11.03 1.24
CA ARG A 89 -5.95 -10.16 2.33
C ARG A 89 -6.05 -8.70 1.89
N PRO A 90 -7.27 -8.12 1.82
CA PRO A 90 -7.51 -6.81 1.22
C PRO A 90 -6.62 -5.69 1.75
N GLY A 91 -6.33 -5.68 3.07
CA GLY A 91 -5.42 -4.70 3.68
C GLY A 91 -3.96 -4.76 3.20
N ASN A 92 -3.57 -5.80 2.45
CA ASN A 92 -2.28 -5.86 1.77
C ASN A 92 -2.41 -5.22 0.39
N SER A 93 -2.08 -3.93 0.32
CA SER A 93 -2.22 -3.13 -0.89
C SER A 93 -0.97 -2.32 -1.22
N VAL A 94 -0.99 -1.73 -2.42
CA VAL A 94 0.04 -0.84 -2.98
C VAL A 94 -0.59 0.09 -4.01
N VAL A 95 -0.18 1.36 -4.02
CA VAL A 95 -0.47 2.32 -5.07
C VAL A 95 0.50 2.08 -6.22
N VAL A 96 -0.04 1.98 -7.44
CA VAL A 96 0.69 1.70 -8.69
C VAL A 96 1.15 2.98 -9.36
#